data_AF-A0A559V190-F1
#
_entry.id   AF-A0A559V190-F1
#
_cell.length_a   1.000
_cell.length_b   1.000
_cell.length_c   1.000
_cell.angle_alpha   90.00
_cell.angle_beta   90.00
_cell.angle_gamma   90.00
#
_symmetry.space_group_name_H-M   'P 1'
#
loop_
_entity.id
_entity.type
_entity.pdbx_description
1 polymer ?
#
loop_
_entity_poly.entity_id
_entity_poly.type
_entity_poly.pdbx_seq_one_letter_code
_entity_poly.pdbx_strand_id
1 'polypeptide(L)'
;MWDPAVDDPWEPGAAVPLSKRALEELRHRVAAVAAVPLRDRTLLATGDRNGVVMLWDPATGAPVGDGLPPDGPGSSLTAMAVTTLPGRGTVLLTGSKQGRSLRVWEPETGTVQHIDLDVAVTCLAAAGSEVIVGHDCGVFGLSLTM
;
A
#
# COMPACT_ATOMS: atom_id res chain seq x y z
N MET A 1 16.97 16.88 -10.81
CA MET A 1 17.04 15.48 -11.27
C MET A 1 18.12 14.86 -10.41
N TRP A 2 17.75 13.94 -9.51
CA TRP A 2 18.64 13.35 -8.49
C TRP A 2 19.60 12.34 -9.14
N ASP A 3 20.89 12.40 -8.80
CA ASP A 3 21.93 11.48 -9.27
C ASP A 3 22.35 10.51 -8.14
N PRO A 4 22.00 9.22 -8.21
CA PRO A 4 22.33 8.23 -7.17
C PRO A 4 23.83 8.01 -6.95
N ALA A 5 24.69 8.43 -7.90
CA ALA A 5 26.12 8.23 -7.81
C ALA A 5 26.84 9.35 -7.03
N VAL A 6 26.18 10.49 -6.81
CA VAL A 6 26.81 11.71 -6.30
C VAL A 6 26.01 12.34 -5.15
N ASP A 7 24.68 12.24 -5.16
CA ASP A 7 23.82 12.84 -4.15
C ASP A 7 23.59 11.88 -2.97
N ASP A 8 23.91 12.31 -1.75
CA ASP A 8 23.52 11.58 -0.53
C ASP A 8 21.97 11.61 -0.43
N PRO A 9 21.28 10.46 -0.42
CA PRO A 9 19.81 10.44 -0.29
C PRO A 9 19.31 11.07 1.01
N TRP A 10 20.18 11.32 1.98
CA TRP A 10 19.87 11.98 3.25
C TRP A 10 20.20 13.48 3.26
N GLU A 11 20.72 14.04 2.16
CA GLU A 11 20.92 15.49 2.09
C GLU A 11 19.58 16.25 2.07
N PRO A 12 19.42 17.30 2.90
CA PRO A 12 18.17 18.06 3.01
C PRO A 12 17.76 18.67 1.66
N GLY A 13 16.61 18.23 1.13
CA GLY A 13 16.02 18.74 -0.11
C GLY A 13 16.01 17.75 -1.29
N ALA A 14 16.76 16.65 -1.21
CA ALA A 14 16.72 15.58 -2.21
C ALA A 14 15.67 14.50 -1.90
N ALA A 15 15.50 14.18 -0.61
CA ALA A 15 14.44 13.32 -0.11
C ALA A 15 13.64 14.07 0.97
N VAL A 16 12.31 14.00 0.89
CA VAL A 16 11.45 14.44 2.00
C VAL A 16 11.32 13.24 2.93
N PRO A 17 12.00 13.24 4.10
CA PRO A 17 11.82 12.15 5.05
C PRO A 17 10.37 12.16 5.51
N LEU A 18 9.72 10.99 5.48
CA LEU A 18 8.46 10.82 6.19
C LEU A 18 8.64 11.28 7.63
N SER A 19 7.62 11.94 8.18
CA SER A 19 7.68 12.46 9.55
C SER A 19 8.14 11.36 10.52
N LYS A 20 9.41 11.42 10.95
CA LYS A 20 10.02 10.46 11.87
C LYS A 20 9.20 10.36 13.16
N ARG A 21 8.71 11.50 13.64
CA ARG A 21 7.84 11.61 14.80
C ARG A 21 6.53 10.84 14.60
N ALA A 22 5.86 11.01 13.45
CA ALA A 22 4.63 10.29 13.16
C ALA A 22 4.88 8.78 13.08
N LEU A 23 5.98 8.34 12.45
CA LEU A 23 6.37 6.93 12.39
C LEU A 23 6.67 6.35 13.78
N GLU A 24 7.33 7.10 14.66
CA GLU A 24 7.66 6.67 16.02
C GLU A 24 6.43 6.63 16.94
N GLU A 25 5.57 7.66 16.89
CA GLU A 25 4.32 7.73 17.64
C GLU A 25 3.38 6.57 17.25
N LEU A 26 3.33 6.24 15.96
CA LEU A 26 2.51 5.14 15.43
C LEU A 26 3.20 3.77 15.50
N ARG A 27 4.47 3.72 15.92
CA ARG A 27 5.33 2.51 15.91
C ARG A 27 5.30 1.79 14.55
N HIS A 28 5.18 2.57 13.47
CA HIS A 28 4.96 2.08 12.11
C HIS A 28 6.28 1.64 11.46
N ARG A 29 6.56 0.33 11.50
CA ARG A 29 7.75 -0.25 10.86
C ARG A 29 7.47 -0.63 9.41
N VAL A 30 7.76 0.31 8.51
CA VAL A 30 7.56 0.16 7.07
C VAL A 30 8.23 -1.11 6.55
N ALA A 31 7.43 -1.96 5.92
CA ALA A 31 7.84 -3.21 5.27
C ALA A 31 7.56 -3.19 3.76
N ALA A 32 6.61 -2.38 3.32
CA ALA A 32 6.26 -2.20 1.93
C ALA A 32 5.97 -0.72 1.64
N VAL A 33 6.24 -0.29 0.40
CA VAL A 33 5.93 1.04 -0.11
C VAL A 33 5.32 0.95 -1.50
N ALA A 34 4.42 1.87 -1.83
CA ALA A 34 3.88 1.98 -3.19
C ALA A 34 3.53 3.43 -3.52
N ALA A 35 3.71 3.82 -4.78
CA ALA A 35 3.20 5.08 -5.30
C ALA A 35 1.70 4.95 -5.59
N VAL A 36 0.92 5.95 -5.19
CA VAL A 36 -0.53 5.97 -5.32
C VAL A 36 -0.92 7.16 -6.19
N PRO A 37 -1.05 6.96 -7.51
CA PRO A 37 -1.43 8.04 -8.42
C PRO A 37 -2.91 8.35 -8.23
N LEU A 38 -3.23 9.54 -7.70
CA LEU A 38 -4.59 10.08 -7.68
C LEU A 38 -4.76 11.06 -8.85
N ARG A 39 -5.96 11.64 -9.01
CA ARG A 39 -6.25 12.54 -10.13
C ARG A 39 -5.39 13.81 -10.15
N ASP A 40 -5.06 14.34 -8.98
CA ASP A 40 -4.41 15.64 -8.79
C ASP A 40 -3.00 15.56 -8.22
N ARG A 41 -2.65 14.45 -7.55
CA ARG A 41 -1.34 14.23 -6.94
C ARG A 41 -0.99 12.76 -6.83
N THR A 42 0.28 12.46 -6.56
CA THR A 42 0.72 11.12 -6.17
C THR A 42 0.98 11.09 -4.67
N LEU A 43 0.36 10.14 -3.97
CA LEU A 43 0.66 9.86 -2.56
C LEU A 43 1.67 8.71 -2.45
N LEU A 44 2.37 8.65 -1.32
CA LEU A 44 3.14 7.47 -0.93
C LEU A 44 2.29 6.63 0.02
N ALA A 45 2.09 5.36 -0.28
CA ALA A 45 1.59 4.39 0.67
C ALA A 45 2.75 3.69 1.38
N THR A 46 2.65 3.54 2.70
CA THR A 46 3.54 2.69 3.49
C THR A 46 2.71 1.64 4.20
N GLY A 47 3.17 0.41 4.17
CA GLY A 47 2.55 -0.70 4.89
C GLY A 47 3.52 -1.30 5.89
N ASP A 48 3.07 -1.56 7.12
CA ASP A 48 3.89 -2.20 8.16
C ASP A 48 3.58 -3.68 8.37
N ARG A 49 4.47 -4.34 9.14
CA ARG A 49 4.34 -5.76 9.47
C ARG A 49 3.11 -6.08 10.33
N ASN A 50 2.47 -5.08 10.93
CA ASN A 50 1.26 -5.26 11.73
C ASN A 50 -0.02 -5.09 10.90
N GLY A 51 0.09 -4.89 9.58
CA GLY A 51 -1.07 -4.75 8.69
C GLY A 51 -1.64 -3.34 8.61
N VAL A 52 -1.00 -2.34 9.23
CA VAL A 52 -1.38 -0.94 9.07
C VAL A 52 -0.86 -0.45 7.72
N VAL A 53 -1.68 0.28 6.98
CA VAL A 53 -1.24 1.05 5.81
C VAL A 53 -1.52 2.52 6.03
N MET A 54 -0.55 3.37 5.74
CA MET A 54 -0.65 4.82 5.83
C MET A 54 -0.43 5.46 4.47
N LEU A 55 -1.04 6.62 4.27
CA LEU A 55 -0.76 7.49 3.13
C LEU A 55 -0.01 8.72 3.58
N TRP A 56 0.88 9.19 2.72
CA TRP A 56 1.72 10.34 2.97
C TRP A 56 1.74 11.23 1.75
N ASP A 57 1.75 12.53 2.00
CA ASP A 57 2.06 13.51 0.98
C ASP A 57 3.59 13.55 0.82
N PRO A 58 4.14 13.12 -0.34
CA PRO A 58 5.58 13.03 -0.53
C PRO A 58 6.27 14.40 -0.59
N ALA A 59 5.54 15.49 -0.84
CA ALA A 59 6.12 16.83 -0.87
C ALA A 59 6.33 17.39 0.55
N THR A 60 5.51 16.98 1.51
CA THR A 60 5.56 17.49 2.90
C THR A 60 6.02 16.46 3.92
N GLY A 61 5.98 15.17 3.59
CA GLY A 61 6.24 14.07 4.52
C GLY A 61 5.14 13.88 5.57
N ALA A 62 4.01 14.58 5.43
CA ALA A 62 2.90 14.53 6.36
C ALA A 62 1.94 13.37 6.05
N PRO A 63 1.37 12.72 7.08
CA PRO A 63 0.35 11.70 6.87
C PRO A 63 -0.93 12.32 6.29
N VAL A 64 -1.62 11.55 5.46
CA VAL A 64 -2.88 11.93 4.83
C VAL A 64 -3.98 10.97 5.29
N GLY A 65 -4.96 11.50 6.03
CA GLY A 65 -6.05 10.71 6.61
C GLY A 65 -5.57 9.75 7.72
N ASP A 66 -6.49 8.90 8.17
CA ASP A 66 -6.25 7.99 9.30
C ASP A 66 -5.51 6.70 8.92
N GLY A 67 -5.39 6.42 7.61
CA GLY A 67 -4.84 5.18 7.09
C GLY A 67 -5.81 3.99 7.18
N LEU A 68 -5.32 2.83 6.76
CA LEU A 68 -6.02 1.56 6.78
C LEU A 68 -5.56 0.75 8.01
N PRO A 69 -6.43 0.51 9.01
CA PRO A 69 -6.08 -0.32 10.15
C PRO A 69 -5.93 -1.79 9.73
N PRO A 70 -5.27 -2.64 10.54
CA PRO A 70 -5.17 -4.07 10.25
C PRO A 70 -6.53 -4.76 10.17
N ASP A 71 -6.58 -5.87 9.42
CA ASP A 71 -7.76 -6.72 9.20
C ASP A 71 -8.17 -7.54 10.45
N GLY A 72 -7.74 -7.11 11.63
CA GLY A 72 -7.99 -7.79 12.89
C GLY A 72 -6.71 -8.22 13.63
N PRO A 73 -6.89 -8.84 14.81
CA PRO A 73 -5.78 -9.20 15.69
C PRO A 73 -4.78 -10.15 15.02
N GLY A 74 -3.49 -9.79 15.06
CA GLY A 74 -2.43 -10.63 14.52
C GLY A 74 -2.31 -10.63 12.99
N SER A 75 -3.08 -9.78 12.29
CA SER A 75 -2.90 -9.58 10.85
C SER A 75 -1.51 -9.00 10.55
N SER A 76 -0.89 -9.47 9.48
CA SER A 76 0.35 -8.90 8.96
C SER A 76 0.21 -8.53 7.49
N LEU A 77 0.87 -7.45 7.07
CA LEU A 77 0.99 -7.15 5.65
C LEU A 77 2.13 -7.97 5.06
N THR A 78 1.81 -8.78 4.05
CA THR A 78 2.80 -9.55 3.29
C THR A 78 2.92 -9.10 1.86
N ALA A 79 1.86 -8.51 1.30
CA ALA A 79 1.84 -8.04 -0.07
C ALA A 79 1.06 -6.73 -0.19
N MET A 80 1.55 -5.83 -1.05
CA MET A 80 0.89 -4.58 -1.37
C MET A 80 1.06 -4.30 -2.87
N ALA A 81 -0.02 -3.89 -3.53
CA ALA A 81 -0.01 -3.44 -4.92
C ALA A 81 -0.96 -2.25 -5.10
N VAL A 82 -0.75 -1.48 -6.15
CA VAL A 82 -1.61 -0.35 -6.52
C VAL A 82 -2.07 -0.55 -7.96
N THR A 83 -3.33 -0.27 -8.24
CA THR A 83 -3.84 -0.22 -9.60
C THR A 83 -4.92 0.84 -9.76
N THR A 84 -5.18 1.25 -10.99
CA THR A 84 -6.26 2.17 -11.33
C THR A 84 -7.35 1.41 -12.07
N LEU A 85 -8.54 1.39 -11.47
CA LEU A 85 -9.72 0.74 -12.02
C LEU A 85 -10.55 1.75 -12.83
N PRO A 86 -11.04 1.38 -14.02
CA PRO A 86 -12.02 2.18 -14.75
C PRO A 86 -13.24 2.45 -13.87
N GLY A 87 -13.73 3.70 -13.85
CA GLY A 87 -14.93 4.10 -13.10
C GLY A 87 -14.76 4.29 -11.58
N ARG A 88 -13.80 3.60 -10.95
CA ARG A 88 -13.55 3.65 -9.50
C ARG A 88 -12.28 4.41 -9.10
N GLY A 89 -11.34 4.60 -10.02
CA GLY A 89 -10.08 5.29 -9.74
C GLY A 89 -9.04 4.37 -9.11
N THR A 90 -8.08 4.97 -8.40
CA THR A 90 -6.93 4.24 -7.86
C THR A 90 -7.30 3.50 -6.58
N VAL A 91 -6.90 2.23 -6.51
CA VAL A 91 -7.09 1.36 -5.36
C VAL A 91 -5.76 0.77 -4.90
N LEU A 92 -5.65 0.57 -3.60
CA LEU A 92 -4.60 -0.17 -2.93
C LEU A 92 -5.08 -1.57 -2.62
N LEU A 93 -4.24 -2.55 -2.94
CA LEU A 93 -4.46 -3.96 -2.65
C LEU A 93 -3.53 -4.37 -1.55
N THR A 94 -4.06 -4.99 -0.50
CA THR A 94 -3.25 -5.51 0.60
C THR A 94 -3.61 -6.96 0.87
N GLY A 95 -2.58 -7.79 1.02
CA GLY A 95 -2.68 -9.21 1.30
C GLY A 95 -1.93 -9.58 2.56
N SER A 96 -2.41 -10.63 3.21
CA SER A 96 -1.85 -11.20 4.44
C SER A 96 -1.62 -12.69 4.30
N LYS A 97 -0.62 -13.21 5.02
CA LYS A 97 -0.40 -14.66 5.17
C LYS A 97 -1.38 -15.31 6.15
N GLN A 98 -1.85 -14.56 7.15
CA GLN A 98 -2.79 -15.05 8.16
C GLN A 98 -4.24 -14.70 7.81
N GLY A 99 -4.43 -13.69 6.96
CA GLY A 99 -5.73 -13.28 6.47
C GLY A 99 -6.25 -14.26 5.42
N ARG A 100 -7.57 -14.44 5.42
CA ARG A 100 -8.33 -15.13 4.36
C ARG A 100 -8.97 -14.14 3.40
N SER A 101 -8.42 -12.94 3.28
CA SER A 101 -9.00 -11.89 2.44
C SER A 101 -7.93 -11.04 1.77
N LEU A 102 -8.23 -10.60 0.55
CA LEU A 102 -7.57 -9.49 -0.11
C LEU A 102 -8.38 -8.23 0.18
N ARG A 103 -7.73 -7.18 0.69
CA ARG A 103 -8.40 -5.90 0.93
C ARG A 103 -8.14 -4.97 -0.23
N VAL A 104 -9.23 -4.43 -0.76
CA VAL A 104 -9.24 -3.39 -1.80
C VAL A 104 -9.64 -2.08 -1.13
N TRP A 105 -8.67 -1.20 -0.96
CA TRP A 105 -8.85 0.10 -0.33
C TRP A 105 -8.83 1.21 -1.37
N GLU A 106 -9.82 2.10 -1.32
CA GLU A 106 -9.92 3.27 -2.18
C GLU A 106 -9.50 4.52 -1.39
N PRO A 107 -8.31 5.09 -1.62
CA PRO A 107 -7.75 6.19 -0.85
C PRO A 107 -8.62 7.46 -0.84
N GLU A 108 -9.28 7.78 -1.95
CA GLU A 108 -10.05 9.03 -2.09
C GLU A 108 -11.34 9.00 -1.26
N THR A 109 -11.95 7.83 -1.12
CA THR A 109 -13.23 7.67 -0.40
C THR A 109 -13.06 7.03 0.98
N GLY A 110 -11.91 6.43 1.25
CA GLY A 110 -11.68 5.61 2.43
C GLY A 110 -12.37 4.25 2.40
N THR A 111 -13.04 3.90 1.29
CA THR A 111 -13.83 2.65 1.18
C THR A 111 -12.92 1.44 1.20
N VAL A 112 -13.25 0.45 2.03
CA VAL A 112 -12.54 -0.84 2.11
C VAL A 112 -13.50 -1.95 1.70
N GLN A 113 -13.07 -2.77 0.75
CA GLN A 113 -13.74 -4.00 0.37
C GLN A 113 -12.84 -5.19 0.64
N HIS A 114 -13.47 -6.33 0.91
CA HIS A 114 -12.79 -7.59 1.15
C HIS A 114 -13.20 -8.57 0.06
N ILE A 115 -12.21 -9.23 -0.52
CA ILE A 115 -12.39 -10.38 -1.41
C ILE A 115 -11.90 -11.59 -0.62
N ASP A 116 -12.81 -12.49 -0.30
CA ASP A 116 -12.46 -13.71 0.43
C ASP A 116 -11.57 -14.60 -0.43
N LEU A 117 -10.38 -14.87 0.10
CA LEU A 117 -9.37 -15.72 -0.49
C LEU A 117 -9.00 -16.75 0.57
N ASP A 118 -9.35 -18.02 0.37
CA ASP A 118 -8.94 -19.09 1.30
C ASP A 118 -7.50 -19.54 1.02
N VAL A 119 -6.60 -18.57 0.85
CA VAL A 119 -5.18 -18.76 0.56
C VAL A 119 -4.33 -17.73 1.30
N ALA A 120 -3.11 -18.13 1.68
CA ALA A 120 -2.12 -17.21 2.24
C ALA A 120 -1.49 -16.37 1.12
N VAL A 121 -1.73 -15.05 1.13
CA VAL A 121 -1.19 -14.16 0.11
C VAL A 121 0.29 -13.89 0.41
N THR A 122 1.16 -14.17 -0.55
CA THR A 122 2.62 -14.02 -0.43
C THR A 122 3.16 -12.86 -1.25
N CYS A 123 2.56 -12.57 -2.41
CA CYS A 123 2.88 -11.42 -3.24
C CYS A 123 1.66 -11.03 -4.10
N LEU A 124 1.68 -9.79 -4.59
CA LEU A 124 0.65 -9.21 -5.44
C LEU A 124 1.30 -8.46 -6.59
N ALA A 125 0.70 -8.56 -7.77
CA ALA A 125 0.95 -7.66 -8.88
C ALA A 125 -0.40 -7.23 -9.47
N ALA A 126 -0.47 -6.04 -10.04
CA ALA A 126 -1.70 -5.55 -10.64
C ALA A 126 -1.41 -4.81 -11.95
N ALA A 127 -2.31 -4.98 -12.93
CA ALA A 127 -2.26 -4.34 -14.22
C ALA A 127 -3.69 -4.05 -14.70
N GLY A 128 -4.11 -2.78 -14.64
CA GLY A 128 -5.49 -2.41 -14.94
C GLY A 128 -6.48 -3.08 -13.97
N SER A 129 -7.46 -3.81 -14.48
CA SER A 129 -8.41 -4.57 -13.67
C SER A 129 -7.89 -5.94 -13.22
N GLU A 130 -6.78 -6.43 -13.77
CA GLU A 130 -6.24 -7.72 -13.40
C GLU A 130 -5.30 -7.62 -12.20
N VAL A 131 -5.49 -8.55 -11.25
CA VAL A 131 -4.65 -8.74 -10.07
C VAL A 131 -4.12 -10.16 -10.10
N ILE A 132 -2.81 -10.28 -10.02
CA ILE A 132 -2.11 -11.55 -9.89
C ILE A 132 -1.79 -11.75 -8.42
N VAL A 133 -2.32 -12.84 -7.85
CA VAL A 133 -2.11 -13.23 -6.45
C VAL A 133 -1.17 -14.42 -6.41
N GLY A 134 0.01 -14.22 -5.81
CA GLY A 134 0.90 -15.32 -5.44
C GLY A 134 0.58 -15.83 -4.04
N HIS A 135 0.55 -17.15 -3.89
CA HIS A 135 0.26 -17.84 -2.63
C HIS A 135 1.15 -19.09 -2.48
N ASP A 136 1.12 -19.72 -1.30
CA ASP A 136 2.03 -20.83 -0.96
C ASP A 136 1.95 -22.04 -1.91
N CYS A 137 0.89 -22.16 -2.70
CA CYS A 137 0.67 -23.28 -3.64
C CYS A 137 0.73 -22.87 -5.12
N GLY A 138 1.01 -21.61 -5.45
CA GLY A 138 1.03 -21.15 -6.85
C GLY A 138 0.63 -19.69 -7.03
N VAL A 139 0.06 -19.42 -8.20
CA VAL A 139 -0.36 -18.08 -8.62
C VAL A 139 -1.70 -18.19 -9.35
N PHE A 140 -2.61 -17.25 -9.11
CA PHE A 140 -3.83 -17.10 -9.92
C PHE A 140 -4.14 -15.63 -10.21
N GLY A 141 -4.88 -15.39 -11.28
CA GLY A 141 -5.39 -14.09 -11.67
C GLY A 141 -6.82 -13.87 -11.17
N LEU A 142 -7.14 -12.64 -10.78
CA LEU A 142 -8.47 -12.15 -10.43
C LEU A 142 -8.74 -10.90 -11.24
N SER A 143 -9.98 -10.73 -11.70
CA SER A 143 -10.42 -9.46 -12.27
C SER A 143 -11.21 -8.69 -11.22
N LEU A 144 -10.77 -7.48 -10.89
CA LEU A 144 -11.54 -6.53 -10.09
C LEU A 144 -12.63 -5.95 -10.99
N THR A 145 -13.86 -6.41 -10.80
CA THR A 145 -15.02 -5.90 -11.54
C THR A 145 -15.48 -4.55 -10.97
N MET A 146 -15.97 -3.69 -11.88
CA MET A 146 -16.52 -2.35 -11.61
C MET A 146 -17.75 -2.38 -10.70
#